data_AF-A0A1Q4F1C7-F1
#
_entry.id   AF-A0A1Q4F1C7-F1
#
_cell.length_a   1.000
_cell.length_b   1.000
_cell.length_c   1.000
_cell.angle_alpha   90.00
_cell.angle_beta   90.00
_cell.angle_gamma   90.00
#
_symmetry.space_group_name_H-M   'P 1'
#
loop_
_entity.id
_entity.type
_entity.pdbx_description
1 polymer ?
#
loop_
_entity_poly.entity_id
_entity_poly.type
_entity_poly.pdbx_seq_one_letter_code
_entity_poly.pdbx_strand_id
1 'polypeptide(L)'
;MKDFIKNKYIWLAALLIITELCCKERYNLPQEVAANRYLVVEGFINGGADSTFIRLSRTANPADSAIIQAESGAIVSVEGEDGNSFYLNETEKGKYAAGILPFNNNIKYRVNITTGNGSKYVSDFVSIQRTPQIDSISWNRESNGVQIYANTHDPQNDTRYYSWGFTETWEFHSAYISRWEYRNKKMVLRSYPDSLYTCWQSYTSPNIIIGSTAKLSEDIVYLQPLTFIPQDSWKIGSRYSILVRQRALSKGAYEYFENLRKNSEQLGSIFDPQPSTSIGNIRCVNNPSEIVLGYIYSSTEVEKRIFISRSEVPKWQYVFFCEEISVKNVPDSLEQAFGGGAYLPTDDVRSSVTGIIERYVGSSKSCVDCTLRGTNKRPDFW
;
A
#
# COMPACT_ATOMS: atom_id res chain seq x y z
N MET A 1 63.55 6.03 23.71
CA MET A 1 62.71 6.34 22.53
C MET A 1 61.52 5.40 22.37
N LYS A 2 61.66 4.08 22.66
CA LYS A 2 60.54 3.12 22.64
C LYS A 2 59.46 3.36 23.71
N ASP A 3 59.83 3.85 24.90
CA ASP A 3 58.84 4.08 25.98
C ASP A 3 57.96 5.32 25.77
N PHE A 4 58.47 6.32 25.04
CA PHE A 4 57.70 7.53 24.71
C PHE A 4 56.58 7.26 23.68
N ILE A 5 56.81 6.27 22.82
CA ILE A 5 55.87 5.85 21.76
C ILE A 5 54.73 5.01 22.36
N LYS A 6 55.00 4.14 23.35
CA LYS A 6 53.96 3.37 24.06
C LYS A 6 52.95 4.26 24.77
N ASN A 7 53.39 5.36 25.39
CA ASN A 7 52.49 6.30 26.06
C ASN A 7 51.55 7.02 25.08
N LYS A 8 52.02 7.39 23.87
CA LYS A 8 51.16 8.01 22.85
C LYS A 8 50.01 7.12 22.41
N TYR A 9 50.24 5.82 22.25
CA TYR A 9 49.18 4.87 21.87
C TYR A 9 48.17 4.63 23.00
N ILE A 10 48.59 4.69 24.26
CA ILE A 10 47.69 4.59 25.42
C ILE A 10 46.80 5.85 25.52
N TRP A 11 47.36 7.04 25.30
CA TRP A 11 46.58 8.29 25.27
C TRP A 11 45.63 8.37 24.06
N LEU A 12 46.04 7.88 22.89
CA LEU A 12 45.17 7.78 21.71
C LEU A 12 44.06 6.75 21.88
N ALA A 13 44.34 5.60 22.50
CA ALA A 13 43.33 4.59 22.82
C ALA A 13 42.34 5.10 23.88
N ALA A 14 42.80 5.82 24.90
CA ALA A 14 41.94 6.45 25.90
C ALA A 14 41.05 7.54 25.29
N LEU A 15 41.56 8.33 24.34
CA LEU A 15 40.77 9.35 23.63
C LEU A 15 39.70 8.72 22.72
N LEU A 16 40.02 7.59 22.07
CA LEU A 16 39.07 6.84 21.23
C LEU A 16 37.93 6.21 22.06
N ILE A 17 38.23 5.72 23.27
CA ILE A 17 37.24 5.14 24.19
C ILE A 17 36.29 6.23 24.74
N ILE A 18 36.77 7.46 24.93
CA ILE A 18 35.94 8.59 25.39
C ILE A 18 34.97 9.04 24.28
N THR A 19 35.32 8.90 23.00
CA THR A 19 34.39 9.22 21.89
C THR A 19 33.25 8.20 21.73
N GLU A 20 33.37 7.00 22.30
CA GLU A 20 32.28 6.00 22.31
C GLU A 20 31.35 6.12 23.52
N LEU A 21 31.67 6.96 24.50
CA LEU A 21 30.78 7.33 25.63
C LEU A 21 29.82 8.46 25.28
N CYS A 22 29.44 8.60 24.01
CA CYS A 22 28.32 9.44 23.62
C CYS A 22 27.03 8.75 24.08
N CYS A 23 26.68 8.91 25.35
CA CYS A 23 25.34 8.66 25.85
C CYS A 23 24.39 9.55 25.05
N LYS A 24 23.73 8.97 24.04
CA LYS A 24 22.52 9.55 23.49
C LYS A 24 21.52 9.58 24.62
N GLU A 25 21.39 10.73 25.26
CA GLU A 25 20.38 10.97 26.27
C GLU A 25 19.03 10.67 25.62
N ARG A 26 18.32 9.65 26.11
CA ARG A 26 16.99 9.32 25.58
C ARG A 26 16.13 10.53 25.86
N TYR A 27 15.65 11.17 24.80
CA TYR A 27 14.64 12.21 24.93
C TYR A 27 13.38 11.56 25.50
N ASN A 28 13.15 11.75 26.79
CA ASN A 28 11.93 11.32 27.44
C ASN A 28 10.84 12.30 27.02
N LEU A 29 9.90 11.81 26.22
CA LEU A 29 8.71 12.59 25.87
C LEU A 29 8.04 13.06 27.17
N PRO A 30 7.63 14.34 27.26
CA PRO A 30 6.86 14.83 28.39
C PRO A 30 5.68 13.90 28.66
N GLN A 31 5.41 13.60 29.93
CA GLN A 31 4.40 12.61 30.34
C GLN A 31 3.01 12.92 29.78
N GLU A 32 2.69 14.21 29.56
CA GLU A 32 1.46 14.69 28.93
C GLU A 32 1.31 14.26 27.46
N VAL A 33 2.42 14.16 26.72
CA VAL A 33 2.46 13.69 25.33
C VAL A 33 2.37 12.17 25.27
N ALA A 34 2.90 11.47 26.28
CA ALA A 34 2.88 10.00 26.38
C ALA A 34 1.58 9.42 26.97
N ALA A 35 0.72 10.24 27.60
CA ALA A 35 -0.53 9.78 28.20
C ALA A 35 -1.73 9.84 27.23
N ASN A 36 -1.66 10.70 26.21
CA ASN A 36 -2.81 10.99 25.36
C ASN A 36 -2.89 10.08 24.14
N ARG A 37 -4.00 9.34 24.04
CA ARG A 37 -4.36 8.53 22.86
C ARG A 37 -5.39 9.28 22.02
N TYR A 38 -4.91 10.08 21.09
CA TYR A 38 -5.76 10.89 20.22
C TYR A 38 -6.54 10.01 19.24
N LEU A 39 -7.80 10.37 19.00
CA LEU A 39 -8.61 9.73 17.96
C LEU A 39 -8.07 10.14 16.59
N VAL A 40 -7.89 9.14 15.73
CA VAL A 40 -7.51 9.28 14.32
C VAL A 40 -8.69 8.83 13.48
N VAL A 41 -9.19 9.73 12.64
CA VAL A 41 -10.31 9.50 11.74
C VAL A 41 -9.81 9.61 10.30
N GLU A 42 -9.95 8.53 9.54
CA GLU A 42 -9.57 8.48 8.13
C GLU A 42 -10.76 8.07 7.28
N GLY A 43 -10.87 8.66 6.09
CA GLY A 43 -11.95 8.36 5.16
C GLY A 43 -12.60 9.62 4.64
N PHE A 44 -13.65 9.42 3.85
CA PHE A 44 -14.40 10.49 3.22
C PHE A 44 -15.85 10.03 3.03
N ILE A 45 -16.75 10.99 2.88
CA ILE A 45 -18.15 10.73 2.55
C ILE A 45 -18.22 10.54 1.03
N ASN A 46 -18.58 9.33 0.59
CA ASN A 46 -18.70 9.04 -0.83
C ASN A 46 -20.09 9.44 -1.33
N GLY A 47 -20.19 10.59 -1.98
CA GLY A 47 -21.43 11.11 -2.57
C GLY A 47 -21.84 10.42 -3.88
N GLY A 48 -21.08 9.41 -4.33
CA GLY A 48 -21.27 8.72 -5.60
C GLY A 48 -22.06 7.42 -5.50
N ALA A 49 -21.79 6.52 -6.45
CA ALA A 49 -22.47 5.23 -6.57
C ALA A 49 -21.73 4.07 -5.88
N ASP A 50 -20.89 4.38 -4.88
CA ASP A 50 -20.15 3.39 -4.11
C ASP A 50 -20.25 3.68 -2.61
N SER A 51 -19.70 2.77 -1.82
CA SER A 51 -19.76 2.74 -0.37
C SER A 51 -18.95 3.88 0.25
N THR A 52 -19.43 4.35 1.40
CA THR A 52 -18.68 5.26 2.29
C THR A 52 -17.90 4.44 3.31
N PHE A 53 -16.61 4.73 3.48
CA PHE A 53 -15.74 4.06 4.44
C PHE A 53 -15.09 5.07 5.38
N ILE A 54 -15.20 4.83 6.69
CA ILE A 54 -14.56 5.61 7.75
C ILE A 54 -13.77 4.64 8.64
N ARG A 55 -12.47 4.88 8.78
CA ARG A 55 -11.59 4.14 9.68
C ARG A 55 -11.31 4.96 10.93
N LEU A 56 -11.52 4.36 12.09
CA LEU A 56 -11.25 4.93 13.39
C LEU A 56 -10.10 4.17 14.06
N SER A 57 -9.11 4.92 14.53
CA SER A 57 -8.00 4.37 15.31
C SER A 57 -7.53 5.36 16.37
N ARG A 58 -6.60 4.95 17.21
CA ARG A 58 -5.99 5.76 18.26
C ARG A 58 -4.48 5.81 18.04
N THR A 59 -3.87 6.95 18.35
CA THR A 59 -2.41 7.08 18.36
C THR A 59 -1.81 6.09 19.36
N ALA A 60 -0.74 5.41 18.94
CA ALA A 60 0.00 4.49 19.79
C ALA A 60 1.10 5.23 20.56
N ASN A 61 1.34 4.81 21.80
CA ASN A 61 2.49 5.27 22.56
C ASN A 61 3.76 4.53 22.11
N PRO A 62 4.95 5.12 22.26
CA PRO A 62 6.21 4.46 21.92
C PRO A 62 6.46 3.13 22.68
N ALA A 63 5.79 2.92 23.81
CA ALA A 63 5.85 1.70 24.60
C ALA A 63 4.80 0.64 24.20
N ASP A 64 3.85 0.98 23.32
CA ASP A 64 2.81 0.05 22.89
C ASP A 64 3.37 -0.98 21.89
N SER A 65 2.96 -2.24 22.03
CA SER A 65 3.39 -3.34 21.16
C SER A 65 2.66 -3.38 19.82
N ALA A 66 1.51 -2.72 19.71
CA ALA A 66 0.72 -2.63 18.47
C ALA A 66 0.84 -1.24 17.85
N ILE A 67 1.21 -1.22 16.57
CA ILE A 67 1.51 -0.02 15.76
C ILE A 67 0.23 0.75 15.41
N ILE A 68 -0.92 0.07 15.31
CA ILE A 68 -2.24 0.66 15.04
C ILE A 68 -3.23 0.15 16.08
N GLN A 69 -3.85 1.06 16.83
CA GLN A 69 -4.87 0.75 17.83
C GLN A 69 -6.25 1.04 17.23
N ALA A 70 -6.96 0.03 16.74
CA ALA A 70 -8.30 0.22 16.16
C ALA A 70 -9.32 0.67 17.23
N GLU A 71 -10.14 1.67 16.91
CA GLU A 71 -11.25 2.11 17.75
C GLU A 71 -12.52 1.38 17.31
N SER A 72 -12.82 0.25 17.95
CA SER A 72 -13.97 -0.61 17.66
C SER A 72 -15.18 -0.30 18.54
N GLY A 73 -16.38 -0.72 18.10
CA GLY A 73 -17.63 -0.57 18.84
C GLY A 73 -18.17 0.87 18.91
N ALA A 74 -17.62 1.80 18.13
CA ALA A 74 -18.18 3.14 17.97
C ALA A 74 -19.47 3.14 17.14
N ILE A 75 -20.34 4.09 17.41
CA ILE A 75 -21.50 4.43 16.55
C ILE A 75 -21.05 5.54 15.61
N VAL A 76 -21.02 5.25 14.31
CA VAL A 76 -20.62 6.20 13.27
C VAL A 76 -21.81 6.48 12.37
N SER A 77 -22.09 7.75 12.10
CA SER A 77 -23.12 8.14 11.15
C SER A 77 -22.71 9.34 10.29
N VAL A 78 -23.31 9.43 9.12
CA VAL A 78 -23.28 10.62 8.27
C VAL A 78 -24.59 11.37 8.46
N GLU A 79 -24.55 12.63 8.84
CA GLU A 79 -25.72 13.49 9.08
C GLU A 79 -25.76 14.63 8.06
N GLY A 80 -26.92 14.85 7.45
CA GLY A 80 -27.19 15.99 6.57
C GLY A 80 -27.69 17.21 7.31
N GLU A 81 -27.56 18.39 6.71
CA GLU A 81 -28.14 19.64 7.24
C GLU A 81 -29.68 19.60 7.35
N ASP A 82 -30.33 18.66 6.66
CA ASP A 82 -31.76 18.37 6.74
C ASP A 82 -32.16 17.50 7.94
N GLY A 83 -31.20 17.08 8.76
CA GLY A 83 -31.39 16.22 9.93
C GLY A 83 -31.48 14.72 9.61
N ASN A 84 -31.41 14.33 8.33
CA ASN A 84 -31.32 12.91 7.96
C ASN A 84 -29.98 12.34 8.38
N SER A 85 -29.97 11.11 8.90
CA SER A 85 -28.74 10.43 9.32
C SER A 85 -28.67 9.01 8.78
N PHE A 86 -27.48 8.62 8.33
CA PHE A 86 -27.16 7.32 7.77
C PHE A 86 -26.07 6.66 8.61
N TYR A 87 -26.37 5.51 9.19
CA TYR A 87 -25.42 4.78 10.04
C TYR A 87 -24.44 3.95 9.19
N LEU A 88 -23.19 3.90 9.65
CA LEU A 88 -22.15 3.04 9.09
C LEU A 88 -21.96 1.84 10.02
N ASN A 89 -21.94 0.64 9.43
CA ASN A 89 -21.75 -0.61 10.16
C ASN A 89 -20.25 -0.93 10.28
N GLU A 90 -19.82 -1.42 11.45
CA GLU A 90 -18.46 -1.92 11.62
C GLU A 90 -18.31 -3.24 10.83
N THR A 91 -17.45 -3.22 9.81
CA THR A 91 -17.18 -4.38 8.93
C THR A 91 -15.96 -5.17 9.38
N GLU A 92 -14.98 -4.47 9.92
CA GLU A 92 -13.76 -4.98 10.53
C GLU A 92 -13.43 -4.08 11.71
N LYS A 93 -12.56 -4.52 12.63
CA LYS A 93 -12.20 -3.73 13.81
C LYS A 93 -11.75 -2.31 13.43
N GLY A 94 -12.52 -1.29 13.83
CA GLY A 94 -12.25 0.12 13.56
C GLY A 94 -12.57 0.58 12.13
N LYS A 95 -13.20 -0.26 11.30
CA LYS A 95 -13.59 0.07 9.92
C LYS A 95 -15.10 0.07 9.78
N TYR A 96 -15.65 1.26 9.59
CA TYR A 96 -17.08 1.52 9.47
C TYR A 96 -17.44 1.77 8.01
N ALA A 97 -18.48 1.12 7.53
CA ALA A 97 -18.91 1.24 6.15
C ALA A 97 -20.44 1.31 6.01
N ALA A 98 -20.89 2.08 5.03
CA ALA A 98 -22.25 2.03 4.52
C ALA A 98 -22.18 1.84 3.00
N GLY A 99 -23.16 1.14 2.43
CA GLY A 99 -23.29 1.03 0.98
C GLY A 99 -23.64 2.38 0.34
N ILE A 100 -24.30 2.34 -0.82
CA ILE A 100 -24.73 3.56 -1.51
C ILE A 100 -25.77 4.28 -0.65
N LEU A 101 -25.50 5.56 -0.34
CA LEU A 101 -26.37 6.40 0.48
C LEU A 101 -27.16 7.38 -0.40
N PRO A 102 -28.46 7.63 -0.11
CA PRO A 102 -29.32 8.48 -0.91
C PRO A 102 -29.08 9.96 -0.63
N PHE A 103 -27.89 10.47 -0.97
CA PHE A 103 -27.51 11.85 -0.70
C PHE A 103 -28.24 12.86 -1.59
N ASN A 104 -28.63 13.99 -0.98
CA ASN A 104 -29.05 15.19 -1.65
C ASN A 104 -27.82 16.09 -1.89
N ASN A 105 -27.42 16.24 -3.15
CA ASN A 105 -26.23 17.00 -3.53
C ASN A 105 -26.31 18.51 -3.27
N ASN A 106 -27.46 19.05 -2.84
CA ASN A 106 -27.66 20.47 -2.56
C ASN A 106 -27.46 20.85 -1.08
N ILE A 107 -27.20 19.88 -0.21
CA ILE A 107 -26.96 20.12 1.22
C ILE A 107 -25.58 19.62 1.63
N LYS A 108 -25.14 20.04 2.81
CA LYS A 108 -23.87 19.56 3.38
C LYS A 108 -24.09 18.37 4.30
N TYR A 109 -23.02 17.60 4.45
CA TYR A 109 -22.99 16.42 5.31
C TYR A 109 -21.80 16.50 6.27
N ARG A 110 -21.93 15.84 7.42
CA ARG A 110 -20.87 15.67 8.40
C ARG A 110 -20.83 14.24 8.92
N VAL A 111 -19.72 13.85 9.52
CA VAL A 111 -19.58 12.59 10.24
C VAL A 111 -19.75 12.84 11.74
N ASN A 112 -20.61 12.04 12.38
CA ASN A 112 -20.74 11.94 13.82
C ASN A 112 -20.16 10.60 14.30
N ILE A 113 -19.42 10.65 15.40
CA ILE A 113 -18.82 9.48 16.03
C ILE A 113 -19.17 9.52 17.51
N THR A 114 -19.72 8.42 18.03
CA THR A 114 -19.83 8.17 19.47
C THR A 114 -19.02 6.92 19.79
N THR A 115 -17.91 7.07 20.49
CA THR A 115 -17.03 5.94 20.86
C THR A 115 -17.65 5.10 21.97
N GLY A 116 -17.15 3.88 22.17
CA GLY A 116 -17.67 2.96 23.20
C GLY A 116 -17.56 3.50 24.64
N ASN A 117 -16.65 4.43 24.89
CA ASN A 117 -16.51 5.14 26.17
C ASN A 117 -17.44 6.37 26.32
N GLY A 118 -18.31 6.64 25.35
CA GLY A 118 -19.29 7.74 25.38
C GLY A 118 -18.76 9.10 24.90
N SER A 119 -17.51 9.19 24.44
CA SER A 119 -16.97 10.43 23.85
C SER A 119 -17.62 10.68 22.49
N LYS A 120 -17.96 11.94 22.22
CA LYS A 120 -18.67 12.35 21.00
C LYS A 120 -17.80 13.26 20.17
N TYR A 121 -17.68 12.95 18.89
CA TYR A 121 -16.91 13.71 17.93
C TYR A 121 -17.79 14.07 16.73
N VAL A 122 -17.56 15.25 16.18
CA VAL A 122 -18.31 15.77 15.03
C VAL A 122 -17.36 16.43 14.05
N SER A 123 -17.50 16.13 12.76
CA SER A 123 -16.82 16.89 11.71
C SER A 123 -17.60 18.15 11.36
N ASP A 124 -16.94 19.10 10.70
CA ASP A 124 -17.63 20.19 10.04
C ASP A 124 -18.53 19.68 8.91
N PHE A 125 -19.55 20.47 8.59
CA PHE A 125 -20.41 20.23 7.43
C PHE A 125 -19.66 20.54 6.13
N VAL A 126 -19.60 19.56 5.24
CA VAL A 126 -18.91 19.64 3.94
C VAL A 126 -19.86 19.33 2.78
N SER A 127 -19.72 20.08 1.69
CA SER A 127 -20.46 19.85 0.45
C SER A 127 -19.85 18.70 -0.35
N ILE A 128 -20.69 17.88 -1.00
CA ILE A 128 -20.25 16.83 -1.92
C ILE A 128 -19.60 17.48 -3.15
N GLN A 129 -18.30 17.28 -3.33
CA GLN A 129 -17.61 17.68 -4.56
C GLN A 129 -17.89 16.68 -5.69
N ARG A 130 -18.26 17.17 -6.87
CA ARG A 130 -18.42 16.31 -8.04
C ARG A 130 -17.06 16.12 -8.70
N THR A 131 -16.62 14.87 -8.77
CA THR A 131 -15.36 14.53 -9.42
C THR A 131 -15.55 14.38 -10.93
N PRO A 132 -14.80 15.11 -11.76
CA PRO A 132 -14.83 14.94 -13.21
C PRO A 132 -14.24 13.58 -13.63
N GLN A 133 -14.57 13.13 -14.83
CA GLN A 133 -14.10 11.86 -15.37
C GLN A 133 -12.59 11.87 -15.62
N ILE A 134 -11.94 10.71 -15.50
CA ILE A 134 -10.53 10.54 -15.89
C ILE A 134 -10.47 10.42 -17.42
N ASP A 135 -9.83 11.39 -18.07
CA ASP A 135 -9.64 11.40 -19.53
C ASP A 135 -8.80 10.23 -19.98
N SER A 136 -7.65 10.02 -19.33
CA SER A 136 -6.77 8.90 -19.61
C SER A 136 -5.81 8.62 -18.47
N ILE A 137 -5.43 7.35 -18.34
CA ILE A 137 -4.21 6.95 -17.64
C ILE A 137 -3.19 6.63 -18.73
N SER A 138 -2.15 7.43 -18.81
CA SER A 138 -1.08 7.30 -19.80
C SER A 138 0.19 6.81 -19.13
N TRP A 139 1.09 6.21 -19.90
CA TRP A 139 2.41 5.84 -19.40
C TRP A 139 3.48 6.17 -20.44
N ASN A 140 4.69 6.42 -19.96
CA ASN A 140 5.85 6.69 -20.79
C ASN A 140 7.00 5.74 -20.41
N ARG A 141 7.72 5.26 -21.42
CA ARG A 141 8.94 4.47 -21.22
C ARG A 141 10.12 5.42 -21.01
N GLU A 142 10.67 5.42 -19.81
CA GLU A 142 11.90 6.12 -19.46
C GLU A 142 13.11 5.19 -19.52
N SER A 143 14.34 5.74 -19.48
CA SER A 143 15.57 4.95 -19.58
C SER A 143 15.73 3.92 -18.47
N ASN A 144 15.16 4.18 -17.29
CA ASN A 144 15.30 3.37 -16.08
C ASN A 144 13.98 2.75 -15.61
N GLY A 145 12.87 2.90 -16.35
CA GLY A 145 11.57 2.36 -15.92
C GLY A 145 10.38 2.82 -16.77
N VAL A 146 9.18 2.67 -16.22
CA VAL A 146 7.92 3.16 -16.80
C VAL A 146 7.29 4.13 -15.80
N GLN A 147 7.00 5.35 -16.25
CA GLN A 147 6.27 6.34 -15.47
C GLN A 147 4.80 6.33 -15.91
N ILE A 148 3.90 6.27 -14.93
CA ILE A 148 2.44 6.29 -15.15
C ILE A 148 1.88 7.63 -14.70
N TYR A 149 0.93 8.16 -15.47
CA TYR A 149 0.30 9.46 -15.26
C TYR A 149 -1.22 9.40 -15.34
N ALA A 150 -1.89 10.31 -14.64
CA ALA A 150 -3.30 10.63 -14.83
C ALA A 150 -3.49 11.94 -15.61
N ASN A 151 -4.52 11.98 -16.44
CA ASN A 151 -4.98 13.19 -17.13
C ASN A 151 -6.49 13.34 -16.89
N THR A 152 -6.93 14.55 -16.56
CA THR A 152 -8.34 14.89 -16.31
C THR A 152 -8.59 16.36 -16.61
N HIS A 153 -9.83 16.71 -16.93
CA HIS A 153 -10.27 18.10 -16.98
C HIS A 153 -11.68 18.26 -16.43
N ASP A 154 -12.01 19.45 -15.97
CA ASP A 154 -13.37 19.87 -15.65
C ASP A 154 -13.79 21.02 -16.58
N PRO A 155 -14.66 20.75 -17.58
CA PRO A 155 -15.10 21.80 -18.50
C PRO A 155 -16.01 22.84 -17.81
N GLN A 156 -16.58 22.52 -16.64
CA GLN A 156 -17.42 23.44 -15.86
C GLN A 156 -16.58 24.32 -14.93
N ASN A 157 -15.31 23.95 -14.71
CA ASN A 157 -14.36 24.71 -13.88
C ASN A 157 -14.78 24.81 -12.40
N ASP A 158 -15.63 23.87 -11.98
CA ASP A 158 -16.21 23.78 -10.63
C ASP A 158 -15.28 23.03 -9.66
N THR A 159 -14.35 22.24 -10.20
CA THR A 159 -13.25 21.61 -9.47
C THR A 159 -11.98 22.45 -9.57
N ARG A 160 -11.06 22.31 -8.61
CA ARG A 160 -9.70 22.92 -8.66
C ARG A 160 -8.63 22.13 -7.92
N TYR A 161 -9.02 21.11 -7.17
CA TYR A 161 -8.16 20.34 -6.31
C TYR A 161 -8.53 18.88 -6.44
N TYR A 162 -7.52 18.04 -6.52
CA TYR A 162 -7.68 16.63 -6.84
C TYR A 162 -6.84 15.77 -5.92
N SER A 163 -7.30 14.54 -5.72
CA SER A 163 -6.50 13.45 -5.17
C SER A 163 -6.60 12.21 -6.04
N TRP A 164 -5.52 11.44 -6.05
CA TRP A 164 -5.46 10.15 -6.72
C TRP A 164 -4.99 9.08 -5.74
N GLY A 165 -5.66 7.93 -5.78
CA GLY A 165 -5.19 6.69 -5.18
C GLY A 165 -5.16 5.61 -6.24
N PHE A 166 -4.39 4.55 -6.04
CA PHE A 166 -4.39 3.45 -6.99
C PHE A 166 -4.14 2.09 -6.35
N THR A 167 -4.67 1.06 -6.99
CA THR A 167 -4.36 -0.34 -6.71
C THR A 167 -3.70 -0.96 -7.93
N GLU A 168 -2.49 -1.47 -7.73
CA GLU A 168 -1.74 -2.21 -8.73
C GLU A 168 -2.04 -3.70 -8.60
N THR A 169 -2.03 -4.41 -9.72
CA THR A 169 -2.10 -5.86 -9.76
C THR A 169 -1.22 -6.37 -10.89
N TRP A 170 -0.37 -7.35 -10.63
CA TRP A 170 0.50 -7.92 -11.66
C TRP A 170 0.45 -9.43 -11.65
N GLU A 171 0.55 -10.00 -12.85
CA GLU A 171 0.79 -11.41 -13.07
C GLU A 171 2.28 -11.69 -13.06
N PHE A 172 2.68 -12.74 -12.37
CA PHE A 172 4.05 -13.24 -12.34
C PHE A 172 4.05 -14.76 -12.37
N HIS A 173 5.15 -15.32 -12.89
CA HIS A 173 5.33 -16.77 -12.98
C HIS A 173 6.39 -17.28 -12.01
N SER A 174 6.28 -18.54 -11.59
CA SER A 174 7.41 -19.26 -11.02
C SER A 174 8.49 -19.47 -12.10
N ALA A 175 9.72 -19.80 -11.71
CA ALA A 175 10.80 -20.03 -12.67
C ALA A 175 10.56 -21.30 -13.50
N TYR A 176 9.90 -22.29 -12.89
CA TYR A 176 9.69 -23.61 -13.50
C TYR A 176 8.28 -24.15 -13.24
N ILE A 177 7.72 -24.79 -14.25
CA ILE A 177 6.45 -25.53 -14.14
C ILE A 177 6.70 -26.85 -13.37
N SER A 178 5.84 -27.18 -12.41
CA SER A 178 5.87 -28.46 -11.68
C SER A 178 4.99 -29.49 -12.38
N ARG A 179 5.55 -30.27 -13.31
CA ARG A 179 4.84 -31.38 -13.98
C ARG A 179 4.72 -32.63 -13.10
N TRP A 180 5.63 -32.77 -12.14
CA TRP A 180 5.71 -33.92 -11.25
C TRP A 180 5.46 -33.53 -9.79
N GLU A 181 4.94 -34.49 -9.03
CA GLU A 181 4.76 -34.39 -7.59
C GLU A 181 5.32 -35.65 -6.94
N TYR A 182 6.07 -35.46 -5.86
CA TYR A 182 6.55 -36.56 -5.04
C TYR A 182 5.60 -36.77 -3.86
N ARG A 183 4.79 -37.84 -3.91
CA ARG A 183 3.77 -38.14 -2.90
C ARG A 183 3.74 -39.63 -2.60
N ASN A 184 3.58 -39.98 -1.33
CA ASN A 184 3.54 -41.37 -0.87
C ASN A 184 4.77 -42.18 -1.34
N LYS A 185 5.96 -41.56 -1.27
CA LYS A 185 7.25 -42.13 -1.71
C LYS A 185 7.31 -42.52 -3.19
N LYS A 186 6.53 -41.86 -4.03
CA LYS A 186 6.47 -42.10 -5.48
C LYS A 186 6.42 -40.78 -6.24
N MET A 187 7.05 -40.77 -7.41
CA MET A 187 6.88 -39.69 -8.37
C MET A 187 5.60 -39.93 -9.18
N VAL A 188 4.72 -38.94 -9.20
CA VAL A 188 3.45 -38.97 -9.94
C VAL A 188 3.29 -37.69 -10.74
N LEU A 189 2.54 -37.75 -11.85
CA LEU A 189 2.21 -36.54 -12.60
C LEU A 189 1.30 -35.64 -11.76
N ARG A 190 1.59 -34.34 -11.76
CA ARG A 190 0.75 -33.32 -11.13
C ARG A 190 -0.49 -33.09 -12.00
N SER A 191 -1.68 -33.16 -11.40
CA SER A 191 -2.93 -32.95 -12.14
C SER A 191 -3.10 -31.52 -12.67
N TYR A 192 -2.57 -30.52 -11.96
CA TYR A 192 -2.68 -29.09 -12.29
C TYR A 192 -1.30 -28.43 -12.23
N PRO A 193 -0.43 -28.62 -13.22
CA PRO A 193 0.92 -28.03 -13.22
C PRO A 193 0.91 -26.50 -13.14
N ASP A 194 -0.09 -25.87 -13.75
CA ASP A 194 -0.22 -24.42 -13.78
C ASP A 194 -0.60 -23.80 -12.42
N SER A 195 -1.09 -24.60 -11.47
CA SER A 195 -1.58 -24.08 -10.18
C SER A 195 -0.49 -23.47 -9.31
N LEU A 196 0.78 -23.80 -9.59
CA LEU A 196 1.97 -23.28 -8.92
C LEU A 196 2.79 -22.33 -9.81
N TYR A 197 2.43 -22.23 -11.09
CA TYR A 197 3.18 -21.48 -12.08
C TYR A 197 2.69 -20.05 -12.20
N THR A 198 1.38 -19.83 -12.42
CA THR A 198 0.83 -18.50 -12.66
C THR A 198 0.16 -17.95 -11.41
N CYS A 199 0.64 -16.79 -10.94
CA CYS A 199 0.08 -16.10 -9.79
C CYS A 199 -0.12 -14.60 -10.06
N TRP A 200 -0.94 -13.99 -9.21
CA TRP A 200 -1.18 -12.57 -9.14
C TRP A 200 -0.83 -12.04 -7.76
N GLN A 201 -0.37 -10.79 -7.71
CA GLN A 201 -0.23 -10.01 -6.49
C GLN A 201 -0.82 -8.63 -6.70
N SER A 202 -1.47 -8.12 -5.65
CA SER A 202 -2.05 -6.78 -5.64
C SER A 202 -1.43 -5.92 -4.54
N TYR A 203 -1.32 -4.63 -4.80
CA TYR A 203 -0.82 -3.64 -3.85
C TYR A 203 -1.61 -2.34 -3.98
N THR A 204 -2.14 -1.84 -2.87
CA THR A 204 -2.80 -0.52 -2.82
C THR A 204 -1.80 0.49 -2.29
N SER A 205 -1.57 1.56 -3.04
CA SER A 205 -0.61 2.60 -2.67
C SER A 205 -1.10 3.40 -1.45
N PRO A 206 -0.25 3.61 -0.43
CA PRO A 206 -0.54 4.50 0.69
C PRO A 206 -0.18 5.96 0.40
N ASN A 207 0.44 6.26 -0.75
CA ASN A 207 0.96 7.59 -1.04
C ASN A 207 -0.16 8.62 -1.20
N ILE A 208 0.09 9.83 -0.69
CA ILE A 208 -0.83 10.96 -0.82
C ILE A 208 -0.49 11.69 -2.12
N ILE A 209 -1.25 11.41 -3.18
CA ILE A 209 -1.06 12.06 -4.49
C ILE A 209 -2.17 13.09 -4.65
N ILE A 210 -1.77 14.36 -4.63
CA ILE A 210 -2.68 15.50 -4.77
C ILE A 210 -2.17 16.47 -5.83
N GLY A 211 -3.08 17.22 -6.43
CA GLY A 211 -2.80 18.18 -7.50
C GLY A 211 -3.82 19.30 -7.52
N SER A 212 -3.45 20.44 -8.10
CA SER A 212 -4.33 21.60 -8.18
C SER A 212 -4.16 22.34 -9.50
N THR A 213 -5.28 22.81 -10.02
CA THR A 213 -5.38 23.70 -11.18
C THR A 213 -5.77 25.12 -10.77
N ALA A 214 -5.76 25.45 -9.47
CA ALA A 214 -6.18 26.76 -8.96
C ALA A 214 -5.33 27.93 -9.50
N LYS A 215 -4.12 27.65 -10.01
CA LYS A 215 -3.24 28.64 -10.66
C LYS A 215 -3.31 28.62 -12.19
N LEU A 216 -4.19 27.79 -12.76
CA LEU A 216 -4.39 27.64 -14.19
C LEU A 216 -5.71 28.30 -14.61
N SER A 217 -5.73 28.90 -15.80
CA SER A 217 -6.94 29.49 -16.38
C SER A 217 -8.02 28.43 -16.62
N GLU A 218 -7.60 27.27 -17.11
CA GLU A 218 -8.45 26.11 -17.40
C GLU A 218 -8.23 25.03 -16.34
N ASP A 219 -9.31 24.34 -15.95
CA ASP A 219 -9.22 23.20 -15.05
C ASP A 219 -8.80 21.93 -15.81
N ILE A 220 -7.51 21.89 -16.15
CA ILE A 220 -6.88 20.77 -16.85
C ILE A 220 -5.69 20.29 -16.03
N VAL A 221 -5.73 19.02 -15.64
CA VAL A 221 -4.59 18.29 -15.09
C VAL A 221 -4.00 17.42 -16.21
N TYR A 222 -2.77 17.75 -16.59
CA TYR A 222 -2.03 17.01 -17.62
C TYR A 222 -0.77 16.39 -17.03
N LEU A 223 -0.55 15.11 -17.31
CA LEU A 223 0.58 14.29 -16.86
C LEU A 223 0.84 14.38 -15.35
N GLN A 224 -0.21 14.23 -14.53
CA GLN A 224 -0.04 14.09 -13.07
C GLN A 224 0.69 12.77 -12.79
N PRO A 225 1.91 12.78 -12.22
CA PRO A 225 2.64 11.54 -11.94
C PRO A 225 1.93 10.73 -10.85
N LEU A 226 1.75 9.44 -11.12
CA LEU A 226 1.15 8.49 -10.17
C LEU A 226 2.19 7.57 -9.55
N THR A 227 2.91 6.82 -10.38
CA THR A 227 3.89 5.83 -9.92
C THR A 227 4.95 5.57 -10.98
N PHE A 228 6.14 5.26 -10.50
CA PHE A 228 7.27 4.85 -11.32
C PHE A 228 7.56 3.36 -11.08
N ILE A 229 7.68 2.59 -12.15
CA ILE A 229 8.02 1.18 -12.10
C ILE A 229 9.45 1.00 -12.62
N PRO A 230 10.43 0.64 -11.77
CA PRO A 230 11.81 0.40 -12.18
C PRO A 230 11.93 -0.68 -13.26
N GLN A 231 12.90 -0.55 -14.18
CA GLN A 231 13.06 -1.41 -15.36
C GLN A 231 13.30 -2.91 -15.10
N ASP A 232 13.76 -3.24 -13.89
CA ASP A 232 14.04 -4.58 -13.41
C ASP A 232 12.91 -5.10 -12.51
N SER A 233 11.83 -4.34 -12.36
CA SER A 233 10.70 -4.72 -11.54
C SER A 233 9.94 -5.88 -12.15
N TRP A 234 9.74 -6.90 -11.33
CA TRP A 234 8.89 -8.05 -11.61
C TRP A 234 7.41 -7.71 -11.87
N LYS A 235 6.96 -6.50 -11.51
CA LYS A 235 5.58 -6.04 -11.77
C LYS A 235 5.21 -6.07 -13.26
N ILE A 236 6.17 -5.83 -14.16
CA ILE A 236 5.98 -5.96 -15.62
C ILE A 236 6.75 -7.20 -16.14
N GLY A 237 6.80 -8.26 -15.34
CA GLY A 237 7.41 -9.54 -15.73
C GLY A 237 6.56 -10.32 -16.75
N SER A 238 5.24 -10.20 -16.67
CA SER A 238 4.27 -10.75 -17.63
C SER A 238 3.29 -9.65 -18.07
N ARG A 239 2.34 -9.30 -17.21
CA ARG A 239 1.33 -8.26 -17.46
C ARG A 239 1.02 -7.54 -16.16
N TYR A 240 0.83 -6.23 -16.27
CA TYR A 240 0.59 -5.30 -15.17
C TYR A 240 -0.77 -4.62 -15.36
N SER A 241 -1.44 -4.30 -14.27
CA SER A 241 -2.66 -3.50 -14.23
C SER A 241 -2.57 -2.46 -13.11
N ILE A 242 -3.14 -1.29 -13.37
CA ILE A 242 -3.36 -0.25 -12.37
C ILE A 242 -4.80 0.24 -12.46
N LEU A 243 -5.50 0.25 -11.33
CA LEU A 243 -6.80 0.91 -11.14
C LEU A 243 -6.58 2.22 -10.41
N VAL A 244 -6.81 3.33 -11.10
CA VAL A 244 -6.66 4.67 -10.54
C VAL A 244 -8.04 5.16 -10.10
N ARG A 245 -8.11 5.68 -8.88
CA ARG A 245 -9.27 6.33 -8.27
C ARG A 245 -8.98 7.81 -8.17
N GLN A 246 -9.85 8.63 -8.73
CA GLN A 246 -9.75 10.09 -8.66
C GLN A 246 -10.88 10.64 -7.82
N ARG A 247 -10.57 11.69 -7.04
CA ARG A 247 -11.55 12.46 -6.26
C ARG A 247 -11.26 13.95 -6.34
N ALA A 248 -12.31 14.75 -6.48
CA ALA A 248 -12.29 16.18 -6.27
C ALA A 248 -12.19 16.49 -4.77
N LEU A 249 -11.38 17.48 -4.43
CA LEU A 249 -11.18 17.94 -3.06
C LEU A 249 -11.73 19.35 -2.90
N SER A 250 -12.25 19.65 -1.70
CA SER A 250 -12.40 21.03 -1.28
C SER A 250 -11.02 21.66 -1.03
N LYS A 251 -10.94 22.99 -1.05
CA LYS A 251 -9.70 23.71 -0.73
C LYS A 251 -9.12 23.29 0.63
N GLY A 252 -9.97 23.21 1.67
CA GLY A 252 -9.54 22.81 3.01
C GLY A 252 -9.02 21.37 3.08
N ALA A 253 -9.62 20.44 2.33
CA ALA A 253 -9.13 19.06 2.24
C ALA A 253 -7.76 19.01 1.55
N TYR A 254 -7.59 19.77 0.45
CA TYR A 254 -6.32 19.87 -0.25
C TYR A 254 -5.21 20.40 0.65
N GLU A 255 -5.46 21.52 1.36
CA GLU A 255 -4.50 22.12 2.28
C GLU A 255 -4.13 21.16 3.42
N TYR A 256 -5.10 20.42 3.96
CA TYR A 256 -4.85 19.38 4.96
C TYR A 256 -3.92 18.28 4.42
N PHE A 257 -4.23 17.71 3.26
CA PHE A 257 -3.38 16.66 2.66
C PHE A 257 -2.02 17.18 2.21
N GLU A 258 -1.92 18.42 1.78
CA GLU A 258 -0.65 19.05 1.43
C GLU A 258 0.26 19.18 2.66
N ASN A 259 -0.30 19.61 3.80
CA ASN A 259 0.43 19.70 5.06
C ASN A 259 0.80 18.30 5.59
N LEU A 260 -0.11 17.33 5.49
CA LEU A 260 0.15 15.95 5.89
C LEU A 260 1.30 15.35 5.06
N ARG A 261 1.27 15.53 3.74
CA ARG A 261 2.32 15.08 2.82
C ARG A 261 3.68 15.72 3.16
N LYS A 262 3.71 17.03 3.37
CA LYS A 262 4.93 17.76 3.76
C LYS A 262 5.52 17.21 5.06
N ASN A 263 4.69 16.90 6.05
CA ASN A 263 5.13 16.35 7.33
C ASN A 263 5.59 14.89 7.25
N SER A 264 5.00 14.07 6.37
CA SER A 264 5.33 12.63 6.27
C SER A 264 6.50 12.33 5.33
N GLU A 265 6.68 13.13 4.28
CA GLU A 265 7.69 12.90 3.23
C GLU A 265 8.99 13.71 3.45
N GLN A 266 9.04 14.59 4.45
CA GLN A 266 10.29 15.20 4.89
C GLN A 266 11.16 14.15 5.59
N LEU A 267 12.15 13.65 4.87
CA LEU A 267 13.25 12.84 5.37
C LEU A 267 14.12 13.72 6.29
N GLY A 268 13.63 13.94 7.51
CA GLY A 268 14.16 14.86 8.53
C GLY A 268 15.63 15.26 8.38
N SER A 269 15.87 16.47 7.91
CA SER A 269 17.10 17.24 8.02
C SER A 269 17.02 18.18 9.23
N ILE A 270 18.17 18.57 9.80
CA ILE A 270 18.23 19.57 10.89
C ILE A 270 17.75 20.96 10.45
N PHE A 271 17.56 21.16 9.15
CA PHE A 271 17.03 22.38 8.53
C PHE A 271 15.60 22.23 8.03
N ASP A 272 14.97 21.06 8.22
CA ASP A 272 13.59 20.89 7.85
C ASP A 272 12.70 21.74 8.77
N PRO A 273 11.67 22.40 8.21
CA PRO A 273 10.73 23.14 9.03
C PRO A 273 10.09 22.18 10.05
N GLN A 274 9.92 22.65 11.27
CA GLN A 274 9.27 21.86 12.31
C GLN A 274 7.87 21.42 11.82
N PRO A 275 7.48 20.15 11.98
CA PRO A 275 6.16 19.68 11.53
C PRO A 275 5.05 20.54 12.13
N SER A 276 4.24 21.17 11.28
CA SER A 276 3.10 21.96 11.75
C SER A 276 1.93 21.04 12.05
N THR A 277 1.29 21.19 13.21
CA THR A 277 0.07 20.45 13.57
C THR A 277 -1.01 20.69 12.52
N SER A 278 -1.33 19.67 11.72
CA SER A 278 -2.45 19.73 10.79
C SER A 278 -3.73 19.52 11.58
N ILE A 279 -4.32 20.60 12.08
CA ILE A 279 -5.62 20.54 12.76
C ILE A 279 -6.66 20.20 11.70
N GLY A 280 -7.36 19.09 11.93
CA GLY A 280 -8.46 18.61 11.10
C GLY A 280 -9.72 19.47 11.18
N ASN A 281 -10.79 19.00 10.56
CA ASN A 281 -12.13 19.57 10.69
C ASN A 281 -13.03 18.77 11.65
N ILE A 282 -12.44 18.04 12.60
CA ILE A 282 -13.15 17.17 13.54
C ILE A 282 -12.87 17.65 14.96
N ARG A 283 -13.92 17.77 15.77
CA ARG A 283 -13.82 18.21 17.17
C ARG A 283 -14.54 17.27 18.11
N CYS A 284 -14.00 17.10 19.32
CA CYS A 284 -14.69 16.45 20.41
C CYS A 284 -15.73 17.43 20.99
N VAL A 285 -16.99 17.00 21.03
CA VAL A 285 -18.12 17.78 21.56
C VAL A 285 -18.03 17.86 23.08
N ASN A 286 -17.61 16.76 23.71
CA ASN A 286 -17.57 16.67 25.17
C ASN A 286 -16.31 17.32 25.76
N ASN A 287 -15.24 17.46 24.97
CA ASN A 287 -13.99 18.08 25.38
C ASN A 287 -13.34 18.88 24.22
N PRO A 288 -13.67 20.18 24.04
CA PRO A 288 -13.18 20.98 22.92
C PRO A 288 -11.64 21.17 22.86
N SER A 289 -10.91 20.90 23.94
CA SER A 289 -9.43 20.95 23.95
C SER A 289 -8.77 19.63 23.53
N GLU A 290 -9.54 18.55 23.37
CA GLU A 290 -9.03 17.28 22.85
C GLU A 290 -8.66 17.41 21.38
N ILE A 291 -7.42 17.03 21.04
CA ILE A 291 -6.95 16.98 19.66
C ILE A 291 -7.52 15.73 18.99
N VAL A 292 -8.06 15.92 17.78
CA VAL A 292 -8.48 14.83 16.89
C VAL A 292 -7.67 14.95 15.60
N LEU A 293 -7.14 13.83 15.14
CA LEU A 293 -6.37 13.76 13.90
C LEU A 293 -7.27 13.24 12.78
N GLY A 294 -7.19 13.84 11.59
CA GLY A 294 -8.04 13.45 10.47
C GLY A 294 -8.79 14.62 9.84
N TYR A 295 -9.23 14.44 8.60
CA TYR A 295 -10.04 15.43 7.90
C TYR A 295 -11.13 14.72 7.11
N ILE A 296 -12.38 15.06 7.37
CA ILE A 296 -13.53 14.56 6.62
C ILE A 296 -13.83 15.52 5.48
N TYR A 297 -13.78 15.01 4.26
CA TYR A 297 -14.28 15.66 3.07
C TYR A 297 -15.35 14.79 2.42
N SER A 298 -16.05 15.35 1.43
CA SER A 298 -17.11 14.68 0.72
C SER A 298 -16.93 14.84 -0.78
N SER A 299 -16.97 13.74 -1.53
CA SER A 299 -16.79 13.76 -2.98
C SER A 299 -17.43 12.54 -3.63
N THR A 300 -17.74 12.63 -4.93
CA THR A 300 -17.91 11.43 -5.75
C THR A 300 -16.54 10.83 -6.08
N GLU A 301 -16.49 9.57 -6.51
CA GLU A 301 -15.27 8.92 -6.97
C GLU A 301 -15.46 8.43 -8.40
N VAL A 302 -14.39 8.52 -9.20
CA VAL A 302 -14.33 7.92 -10.53
C VAL A 302 -13.11 7.03 -10.63
N GLU A 303 -13.24 5.92 -11.34
CA GLU A 303 -12.17 4.94 -11.49
C GLU A 303 -11.81 4.72 -12.97
N LYS A 304 -10.53 4.46 -13.25
CA LYS A 304 -10.07 4.02 -14.57
C LYS A 304 -8.96 2.99 -14.44
N ARG A 305 -9.11 1.88 -15.16
CA ARG A 305 -8.14 0.79 -15.22
C ARG A 305 -7.43 0.77 -16.56
N ILE A 306 -6.12 0.56 -16.53
CA ILE A 306 -5.33 0.19 -17.72
C ILE A 306 -4.52 -1.08 -17.46
N PHE A 307 -3.98 -1.63 -18.54
CA PHE A 307 -3.03 -2.73 -18.53
C PHE A 307 -1.77 -2.33 -19.29
N ILE A 308 -0.63 -2.87 -18.86
CA ILE A 308 0.67 -2.74 -19.52
C ILE A 308 1.28 -4.14 -19.58
N SER A 309 1.45 -4.68 -20.78
CA SER A 309 2.04 -5.99 -21.02
C SER A 309 3.55 -5.86 -21.20
N ARG A 310 4.32 -6.88 -20.82
CA ARG A 310 5.78 -6.89 -21.02
C ARG A 310 6.17 -6.67 -22.49
N SER A 311 5.38 -7.16 -23.43
CA SER A 311 5.60 -6.96 -24.87
C SER A 311 5.49 -5.50 -25.32
N GLU A 312 4.77 -4.66 -24.56
CA GLU A 312 4.60 -3.23 -24.85
C GLU A 312 5.79 -2.40 -24.33
N VAL A 313 6.59 -2.96 -23.42
CA VAL A 313 7.71 -2.26 -22.76
C VAL A 313 9.05 -2.83 -23.24
N PRO A 314 9.67 -2.23 -24.28
CA PRO A 314 10.89 -2.78 -24.86
C PRO A 314 12.06 -2.76 -23.87
N LYS A 315 12.92 -3.77 -23.97
CA LYS A 315 14.14 -3.95 -23.15
C LYS A 315 13.86 -3.97 -21.64
N TRP A 316 12.75 -4.58 -21.22
CA TRP A 316 12.50 -4.82 -19.79
C TRP A 316 13.49 -5.84 -19.23
N GLN A 317 14.11 -5.53 -18.08
CA GLN A 317 15.30 -6.23 -17.58
C GLN A 317 15.01 -7.13 -16.36
N TYR A 318 13.74 -7.39 -16.04
CA TYR A 318 13.42 -8.32 -14.97
C TYR A 318 13.92 -9.73 -15.30
N VAL A 319 14.73 -10.28 -14.39
CA VAL A 319 15.20 -11.67 -14.43
C VAL A 319 14.93 -12.31 -13.07
N PHE A 320 14.38 -13.53 -13.10
CA PHE A 320 14.19 -14.35 -11.92
C PHE A 320 15.15 -15.54 -11.99
N PHE A 321 16.22 -15.48 -11.20
CA PHE A 321 17.25 -16.53 -11.19
C PHE A 321 16.89 -17.65 -10.22
N CYS A 322 16.96 -18.88 -10.72
CA CYS A 322 16.76 -20.11 -9.97
C CYS A 322 17.70 -21.19 -10.49
N GLU A 323 17.97 -22.19 -9.65
CA GLU A 323 18.84 -23.32 -9.98
C GLU A 323 18.04 -24.62 -9.89
N GLU A 324 18.21 -25.49 -10.88
CA GLU A 324 17.66 -26.84 -10.84
C GLU A 324 18.70 -27.84 -10.37
N ILE A 325 18.26 -28.75 -9.49
CA ILE A 325 18.98 -29.97 -9.17
C ILE A 325 18.51 -31.09 -10.09
N SER A 326 19.42 -32.00 -10.43
CA SER A 326 19.09 -33.21 -11.19
C SER A 326 19.30 -34.43 -10.31
N VAL A 327 18.26 -35.24 -10.13
CA VAL A 327 18.21 -36.34 -9.17
C VAL A 327 17.98 -37.65 -9.90
N LYS A 328 18.78 -38.68 -9.58
CA LYS A 328 18.60 -40.02 -10.18
C LYS A 328 17.23 -40.58 -9.81
N ASN A 329 16.58 -41.27 -10.75
CA ASN A 329 15.31 -41.97 -10.52
C ASN A 329 15.53 -43.26 -9.70
N VAL A 330 15.97 -43.11 -8.45
CA VAL A 330 16.21 -44.18 -7.47
C VAL A 330 15.53 -43.78 -6.17
N PRO A 331 14.78 -44.69 -5.49
CA PRO A 331 13.96 -44.34 -4.34
C PRO A 331 14.65 -43.49 -3.27
N ASP A 332 15.85 -43.87 -2.83
CA ASP A 332 16.58 -43.14 -1.79
C ASP A 332 16.99 -41.73 -2.22
N SER A 333 17.36 -41.55 -3.49
CA SER A 333 17.71 -40.24 -4.04
C SER A 333 16.49 -39.32 -4.15
N LEU A 334 15.35 -39.88 -4.56
CA LEU A 334 14.09 -39.12 -4.65
C LEU A 334 13.56 -38.74 -3.27
N GLU A 335 13.62 -39.66 -2.31
CA GLU A 335 13.23 -39.39 -0.93
C GLU A 335 14.10 -38.30 -0.30
N GLN A 336 15.43 -38.38 -0.48
CA GLN A 336 16.36 -37.38 0.05
C GLN A 336 16.12 -35.99 -0.56
N ALA A 337 15.85 -35.90 -1.86
CA ALA A 337 15.69 -34.62 -2.54
C ALA A 337 14.29 -34.00 -2.34
N PHE A 338 13.24 -34.82 -2.48
CA PHE A 338 11.86 -34.33 -2.60
C PHE A 338 10.98 -34.71 -1.40
N GLY A 339 11.34 -35.71 -0.60
CA GLY A 339 10.53 -36.20 0.53
C GLY A 339 10.31 -35.16 1.62
N GLY A 340 11.29 -34.28 1.85
CA GLY A 340 11.17 -33.16 2.81
C GLY A 340 10.47 -31.91 2.28
N GLY A 341 10.12 -31.86 0.99
CA GLY A 341 9.45 -30.72 0.37
C GLY A 341 10.29 -29.43 0.21
N ALA A 342 11.60 -29.50 0.48
CA ALA A 342 12.53 -28.39 0.26
C ALA A 342 12.71 -28.08 -1.25
N TYR A 343 12.80 -29.13 -2.05
CA TYR A 343 12.76 -29.08 -3.51
C TYR A 343 11.41 -29.61 -4.01
N LEU A 344 10.90 -29.00 -5.07
CA LEU A 344 9.75 -29.49 -5.81
C LEU A 344 10.20 -30.06 -7.16
N PRO A 345 9.74 -31.26 -7.55
CA PRO A 345 9.96 -31.79 -8.89
C PRO A 345 9.36 -30.86 -9.96
N THR A 346 10.13 -30.61 -11.01
CA THR A 346 9.74 -29.75 -12.15
C THR A 346 9.44 -30.61 -13.37
N ASP A 347 10.46 -31.26 -13.93
CA ASP A 347 10.39 -32.05 -15.16
C ASP A 347 11.15 -33.38 -15.01
N ASP A 348 11.11 -34.21 -16.05
CA ASP A 348 11.86 -35.45 -16.13
C ASP A 348 12.90 -35.45 -17.27
N VAL A 349 13.98 -36.21 -17.07
CA VAL A 349 15.01 -36.45 -18.08
C VAL A 349 14.94 -37.92 -18.49
N ARG A 350 14.65 -38.15 -19.77
CA ARG A 350 14.50 -39.48 -20.35
C ARG A 350 15.72 -39.89 -21.15
N SER A 351 15.99 -41.19 -21.13
CA SER A 351 16.96 -41.82 -22.01
C SER A 351 16.57 -41.58 -23.47
N SER A 352 17.48 -41.08 -24.29
CA SER A 352 17.24 -40.89 -25.74
C SER A 352 17.07 -42.22 -26.49
N VAL A 353 17.53 -43.33 -25.91
CA VAL A 353 17.49 -44.67 -26.53
C VAL A 353 16.27 -45.46 -26.06
N THR A 354 15.99 -45.48 -24.76
CA THR A 354 14.96 -46.36 -24.18
C THR A 354 13.66 -45.63 -23.84
N GLY A 355 13.66 -44.30 -23.79
CA GLY A 355 12.52 -43.48 -23.36
C GLY A 355 12.19 -43.60 -21.86
N ILE A 356 12.95 -44.39 -21.10
CA ILE A 356 12.77 -44.55 -19.66
C ILE A 356 13.23 -43.26 -18.95
N ILE A 357 12.50 -42.88 -17.89
CA ILE A 357 12.88 -41.76 -17.04
C ILE A 357 14.11 -42.15 -16.22
N GLU A 358 15.25 -41.54 -16.51
CA GLU A 358 16.51 -41.79 -15.81
C GLU A 358 16.68 -40.85 -14.61
N ARG A 359 16.15 -39.64 -14.70
CA ARG A 359 16.29 -38.59 -13.68
C ARG A 359 15.05 -37.72 -13.61
N TYR A 360 14.86 -37.10 -12.45
CA TYR A 360 13.96 -35.97 -12.28
C TYR A 360 14.75 -34.71 -12.02
N VAL A 361 14.28 -33.60 -12.57
CA VAL A 361 14.78 -32.27 -12.20
C VAL A 361 13.83 -31.64 -11.20
N GLY A 362 14.36 -30.74 -10.39
CA GLY A 362 13.57 -29.97 -9.45
C GLY A 362 14.32 -28.76 -8.97
N SER A 363 13.60 -27.84 -8.34
CA SER A 363 14.16 -26.60 -7.82
C SER A 363 13.59 -26.31 -6.44
N SER A 364 14.20 -25.36 -5.73
CA SER A 364 13.69 -24.90 -4.44
C SER A 364 12.21 -24.52 -4.53
N LYS A 365 11.48 -24.70 -3.42
CA LYS A 365 10.04 -24.39 -3.38
C LYS A 365 9.70 -22.98 -3.87
N SER A 366 10.51 -21.98 -3.51
CA SER A 366 10.31 -20.56 -3.93
C SER A 366 10.41 -20.33 -5.44
N CYS A 367 11.13 -21.20 -6.14
CA CYS A 367 11.33 -21.14 -7.59
C CYS A 367 10.24 -21.85 -8.39
N VAL A 368 9.48 -22.76 -7.75
CA VAL A 368 8.48 -23.61 -8.41
C VAL A 368 7.06 -23.23 -7.99
N ASP A 369 6.88 -22.72 -6.77
CA ASP A 369 5.59 -22.38 -6.18
C ASP A 369 5.41 -20.85 -6.05
N CYS A 370 4.71 -20.25 -7.02
CA CYS A 370 4.40 -18.82 -7.00
C CYS A 370 3.44 -18.43 -5.86
N THR A 371 2.69 -19.38 -5.28
CA THR A 371 1.68 -19.10 -4.23
C THR A 371 2.32 -18.70 -2.90
N LEU A 372 3.63 -18.88 -2.76
CA LEU A 372 4.41 -18.35 -1.65
C LEU A 372 4.55 -16.81 -1.69
N ARG A 373 4.30 -16.19 -2.84
CA ARG A 373 4.46 -14.74 -3.05
C ARG A 373 3.16 -14.06 -3.49
N GLY A 374 2.12 -14.82 -3.82
CA GLY A 374 0.86 -14.29 -4.33
C GLY A 374 -0.23 -15.36 -4.35
N THR A 375 -1.24 -15.16 -5.18
CA THR A 375 -2.37 -16.10 -5.30
C THR A 375 -2.48 -16.62 -6.72
N ASN A 376 -2.82 -17.90 -6.87
CA ASN A 376 -3.17 -18.51 -8.16
C ASN A 376 -4.64 -18.25 -8.57
N LYS A 377 -5.36 -17.42 -7.80
CA LYS A 377 -6.70 -16.97 -8.16
C LYS A 377 -6.60 -15.76 -9.08
N ARG A 378 -6.98 -15.96 -10.35
CA ARG A 378 -7.06 -14.87 -11.33
C ARG A 378 -8.08 -13.82 -10.86
N PRO A 379 -7.72 -12.52 -10.81
CA PRO A 379 -8.69 -11.47 -10.53
C PRO A 379 -9.76 -11.38 -11.61
N ASP A 380 -11.02 -11.11 -11.24
CA ASP A 380 -12.16 -11.06 -12.18
C ASP A 380 -11.99 -10.01 -13.29
N PHE A 381 -11.26 -8.93 -13.02
CA PHE A 381 -10.99 -7.86 -13.99
C PHE A 381 -9.81 -8.16 -14.93
N TRP A 382 -9.05 -9.24 -14.71
CA TRP A 382 -7.80 -9.55 -15.43
C TRP A 382 -8.05 -10.10 -16.82
#